data_AF-A0A954I9E7-F1
#
_entry.id   AF-A0A954I9E7-F1
#
_cell.length_a   1.000
_cell.length_b   1.000
_cell.length_c   1.000
_cell.angle_alpha   90.00
_cell.angle_beta   90.00
_cell.angle_gamma   90.00
#
_symmetry.space_group_name_H-M   'P 1'
#
loop_
_entity.id
_entity.type
_entity.pdbx_description
1 polymer ?
#
loop_
_entity_poly.entity_id
_entity_poly.type
_entity_poly.pdbx_seq_one_letter_code
_entity_poly.pdbx_strand_id
1 'polypeptide(L)'
;MKRTDFTSAAARLEDAMKQLEFAWMATREHWSDPISRKVEDEYLVPLHGQVRSMLDAITKLNGVMRTAQRECLHQRERNVVL
;
A
#
# COMPACT_ATOMS: atom_id res chain seq x y z
N MET A 1 7.82 4.61 -22.07
CA MET A 1 7.40 3.71 -20.96
C MET A 1 5.93 3.95 -20.65
N LYS A 2 5.13 2.89 -20.49
CA LYS A 2 3.76 3.02 -19.98
C LYS A 2 3.86 3.63 -18.57
N ARG A 3 3.09 4.69 -18.27
CA ARG A 3 3.06 5.26 -16.92
C ARG A 3 2.38 4.24 -15.99
N THR A 4 3.19 3.53 -15.21
CA THR A 4 2.67 2.67 -14.15
C THR A 4 2.36 3.55 -12.95
N ASP A 5 1.07 3.62 -12.58
CA ASP A 5 0.62 4.43 -11.45
C ASP A 5 0.66 3.61 -10.15
N PHE A 6 1.77 3.76 -9.44
CA PHE A 6 2.01 3.13 -8.15
C PHE A 6 1.26 3.81 -7.01
N THR A 7 1.05 5.12 -7.10
CA THR A 7 0.42 5.92 -6.05
C THR A 7 -1.05 5.55 -5.90
N SER A 8 -1.80 5.49 -7.01
CA SER A 8 -3.22 5.13 -6.96
C SER A 8 -3.44 3.66 -6.60
N ALA A 9 -2.50 2.77 -6.94
CA ALA A 9 -2.56 1.38 -6.49
C ALA A 9 -2.35 1.25 -4.97
N ALA A 10 -1.35 1.95 -4.42
CA ALA A 10 -1.11 2.00 -2.98
C ALA A 10 -2.31 2.57 -2.21
N ALA A 11 -2.88 3.68 -2.68
CA ALA A 11 -4.05 4.29 -2.04
C ALA A 11 -5.26 3.36 -1.97
N ARG A 12 -5.53 2.61 -3.05
CA ARG A 12 -6.62 1.62 -3.06
C ARG A 12 -6.37 0.46 -2.11
N LEU A 13 -5.12 0.01 -1.97
CA LEU A 13 -4.75 -1.05 -1.04
C LEU A 13 -4.91 -0.58 0.41
N GLU A 14 -4.48 0.64 0.72
CA GLU A 14 -4.64 1.25 2.04
C GLU A 14 -6.12 1.41 2.41
N ASP A 15 -6.95 1.86 1.47
CA ASP A 15 -8.39 1.99 1.67
C ASP A 15 -9.07 0.64 1.91
N ALA A 16 -8.73 -0.38 1.13
CA ALA A 16 -9.23 -1.74 1.33
C ALA A 16 -8.84 -2.31 2.71
N MET A 17 -7.63 -2.03 3.20
CA MET A 17 -7.19 -2.44 4.53
C MET A 17 -8.01 -1.75 5.63
N LYS A 18 -8.28 -0.45 5.49
CA LYS A 18 -9.15 0.29 6.43
C LYS A 18 -10.56 -0.30 6.44
N GLN A 19 -11.13 -0.59 5.27
CA GLN A 19 -12.46 -1.21 5.17
C GLN A 19 -12.50 -2.58 5.88
N LEU A 20 -11.44 -3.39 5.75
CA LEU A 20 -11.31 -4.66 6.46
C LEU A 20 -11.27 -4.46 7.98
N GLU A 21 -10.50 -3.49 8.47
CA GLU A 21 -10.42 -3.16 9.91
C GLU A 21 -11.78 -2.74 10.46
N PHE A 22 -12.50 -1.87 9.75
CA PHE A 22 -13.86 -1.47 10.13
C PHE A 22 -14.83 -2.65 10.17
N ALA A 23 -14.80 -3.50 9.14
CA ALA A 23 -15.64 -4.70 9.09
C ALA A 23 -15.30 -5.68 10.23
N TRP A 24 -14.02 -5.82 10.56
CA TRP A 24 -13.58 -6.65 11.67
C TRP A 24 -14.05 -6.12 13.03
N MET A 25 -13.94 -4.81 13.27
CA MET A 25 -14.44 -4.18 14.49
C MET A 25 -15.93 -4.43 14.69
N ALA A 26 -16.75 -4.19 13.66
CA ALA A 26 -18.19 -4.44 13.71
C ALA A 26 -18.52 -5.93 13.93
N THR A 27 -17.73 -6.82 13.33
CA THR A 27 -17.87 -8.26 13.51
C THR A 27 -17.59 -8.67 14.96
N ARG A 28 -16.56 -8.09 15.59
CA ARG A 28 -16.17 -8.38 16.97
C ARG A 28 -17.20 -7.97 18.02
N GLU A 29 -18.09 -7.02 17.72
CA GLU A 29 -19.22 -6.68 18.59
C GLU A 29 -20.13 -7.88 18.83
N HIS A 30 -20.26 -8.76 17.84
CA HIS A 30 -21.16 -9.92 17.86
C HIS A 30 -20.41 -11.26 17.94
N TRP A 31 -19.10 -11.27 17.63
CA TRP A 31 -18.27 -12.46 17.60
C TRP A 31 -16.95 -12.28 18.38
N SER A 32 -16.97 -12.64 19.67
CA SER A 32 -15.86 -12.40 20.61
C SER A 32 -15.35 -13.67 21.32
N ASP A 33 -15.57 -14.82 20.71
CA ASP A 33 -15.16 -16.13 21.23
C ASP A 33 -13.65 -16.42 20.99
N PRO A 34 -13.11 -17.54 21.50
CA PRO A 34 -11.71 -17.89 21.26
C PRO A 34 -11.34 -18.14 19.79
N ILE A 35 -12.30 -18.45 18.91
CA ILE A 35 -12.05 -18.67 17.47
C ILE A 35 -11.84 -17.31 16.80
N SER A 36 -12.62 -16.28 17.15
CA SER A 36 -12.45 -14.94 16.57
C SER A 36 -11.08 -14.35 16.93
N ARG A 37 -10.56 -14.62 18.13
CA ARG A 37 -9.18 -14.27 18.53
C ARG A 37 -8.13 -14.98 17.66
N LYS A 38 -8.30 -16.28 17.40
CA LYS A 38 -7.40 -17.01 16.50
C LYS A 38 -7.42 -16.43 15.09
N VAL A 39 -8.59 -16.02 14.60
CA VAL A 39 -8.69 -15.39 13.27
C VAL A 39 -7.93 -14.06 13.23
N GLU A 40 -8.07 -13.25 14.27
CA GLU A 40 -7.32 -11.99 14.40
C GLU A 40 -5.81 -12.23 14.40
N ASP A 41 -5.35 -13.13 15.27
CA ASP A 41 -3.93 -13.38 15.50
C ASP A 41 -3.26 -14.11 14.32
N GLU A 42 -3.93 -15.10 13.71
CA GLU A 42 -3.36 -15.94 12.65
C GLU A 42 -3.46 -15.31 11.25
N TYR A 43 -4.45 -14.44 11.02
CA TYR A 43 -4.69 -13.91 9.67
C TYR A 43 -4.65 -12.38 9.61
N LEU A 44 -5.42 -11.68 10.46
CA LEU A 44 -5.57 -10.22 10.31
C LEU A 44 -4.31 -9.46 10.72
N VAL A 45 -3.69 -9.82 11.85
CA VAL A 45 -2.45 -9.21 12.33
C VAL A 45 -1.30 -9.41 11.31
N PRO A 46 -1.04 -10.63 10.81
CA PRO A 46 -0.04 -10.84 9.76
C PRO A 46 -0.36 -10.09 8.47
N LEU A 47 -1.63 -10.07 8.04
CA LEU A 47 -2.05 -9.39 6.83
C LEU A 47 -1.79 -7.89 6.90
N HIS A 48 -2.11 -7.25 8.02
CA HIS A 48 -1.81 -5.83 8.25
C HIS A 48 -0.31 -5.53 8.11
N GLY A 49 0.55 -6.38 8.71
CA GLY A 49 2.00 -6.26 8.58
C GLY A 49 2.50 -6.42 7.13
N GLN A 50 1.94 -7.37 6.39
CA GLN A 50 2.27 -7.59 4.98
C GLN A 50 1.84 -6.42 4.10
N VAL A 51 0.63 -5.90 4.28
CA VAL A 51 0.12 -4.73 3.54
C VAL A 51 1.00 -3.52 3.80
N ARG A 52 1.36 -3.24 5.05
CA ARG A 52 2.28 -2.15 5.39
C ARG A 52 3.63 -2.31 4.70
N SER A 53 4.22 -3.50 4.76
CA SER A 53 5.49 -3.80 4.09
C SER A 53 5.40 -3.59 2.57
N MET A 54 4.27 -3.95 1.97
CA MET A 54 4.01 -3.74 0.54
C MET A 54 3.92 -2.24 0.19
N LEU A 55 3.20 -1.44 0.98
CA LEU A 55 3.09 0.01 0.78
C LEU A 55 4.45 0.71 0.86
N ASP A 56 5.30 0.29 1.80
CA ASP A 56 6.68 0.78 1.91
C ASP A 56 7.51 0.42 0.67
N ALA A 57 7.36 -0.80 0.15
CA ALA A 57 8.03 -1.24 -1.08
C ALA A 57 7.55 -0.45 -2.31
N ILE A 58 6.24 -0.19 -2.42
CA ILE A 58 5.65 0.61 -3.50
C ILE A 58 6.19 2.04 -3.46
N THR A 59 6.29 2.65 -2.28
CA THR A 59 6.85 3.99 -2.09
C THR A 59 8.31 4.06 -2.59
N LYS A 60 9.13 3.08 -2.21
CA LYS A 60 10.53 2.98 -2.66
C LYS A 60 10.61 2.83 -4.17
N LEU A 61 9.81 1.93 -4.74
CA LEU A 61 9.79 1.65 -6.17
C LEU A 61 9.35 2.89 -6.98
N ASN A 62 8.37 3.64 -6.50
CA ASN A 62 7.95 4.90 -7.11
C ASN A 62 9.10 5.93 -7.12
N GLY A 63 9.87 6.04 -6.03
CA GLY A 63 11.05 6.90 -5.94
C GLY A 63 12.16 6.55 -6.94
N VAL A 64 12.47 5.25 -7.06
CA VAL A 64 13.46 4.74 -8.02
C VAL A 64 13.00 5.02 -9.45
N MET A 65 11.74 4.72 -9.79
CA MET A 65 11.20 4.92 -11.13
C MET A 65 11.16 6.40 -11.52
N ARG A 66 10.82 7.30 -10.59
CA ARG A 66 10.90 8.76 -10.81
C ARG A 66 12.33 9.23 -11.05
N THR A 67 13.29 8.69 -10.32
CA THR A 67 14.71 9.02 -10.48
C THR A 67 15.23 8.55 -11.85
N ALA A 68 14.97 7.29 -12.20
CA ALA A 68 15.33 6.73 -13.50
C ALA A 68 14.69 7.52 -14.66
N GLN A 69 13.40 7.87 -14.53
CA GLN A 69 12.73 8.71 -15.53
C GLN A 69 13.44 10.05 -15.70
N ARG A 70 13.83 10.71 -14.60
CA ARG A 70 14.55 12.00 -14.65
C ARG A 70 15.94 11.87 -15.29
N GLU A 71 16.66 10.79 -15.02
CA GLU A 71 17.99 10.54 -15.59
C GLU A 71 17.94 10.25 -17.09
N CYS A 72 16.85 9.65 -17.56
CA CYS A 72 16.60 9.43 -18.99
C CYS A 72 16.10 10.67 -19.74
N LEU A 73 15.75 11.77 -19.05
CA LEU A 73 15.37 13.03 -19.72
C LEU A 73 16.61 13.70 -20.32
N HIS A 74 16.50 14.11 -21.59
CA HIS A 74 17.59 14.77 -22.31
C HIS A 74 17.96 16.10 -21.62
N GLN A 75 19.24 16.49 -21.65
CA GLN A 75 19.76 17.67 -20.93
C GLN A 75 19.00 18.98 -21.23
N ARG A 76 18.37 19.10 -22.41
CA ARG A 76 17.52 20.24 -22.80
C ARG A 76 16.18 20.28 -22.08
N GLU A 77 15.58 19.12 -21.82
CA GLU A 77 14.29 18.99 -21.14
C GLU A 77 14.44 19.12 -19.61
N ARG A 78 15.61 18.80 -19.07
CA ARG A 78 15.95 18.99 -17.65
C ARG A 78 15.95 20.46 -17.19
N ASN A 79 16.29 21.41 -18.06
CA ASN A 79 16.40 22.84 -17.72
C ASN A 79 15.07 23.60 -17.76
N VAL A 80 13.99 22.99 -18.27
CA VAL A 80 12.66 23.62 -18.41
C VAL A 80 11.73 23.27 -17.24
N VAL A 81 12.10 22.28 -16.41
CA VAL A 81 11.27 21.72 -15.34
C VAL A 81 11.76 22.16 -13.93
N LEU A 82 12.79 23.00 -13.86
CA LEU A 82 13.25 23.69 -12.64
C LEU A 82 12.62 25.08 -12.56
#